data_AF-A0A6J6RVB0-F1
#
_entry.id   AF-A0A6J6RVB0-F1
#
_cell.length_a   1.000
_cell.length_b   1.000
_cell.length_c   1.000
_cell.angle_alpha   90.00
_cell.angle_beta   90.00
_cell.angle_gamma   90.00
#
_symmetry.space_group_name_H-M   'P 1'
#
loop_
_entity.id
_entity.type
_entity.pdbx_description
1 polymer ?
#
loop_
_entity_poly.entity_id
_entity_poly.type
_entity_poly.pdbx_seq_one_letter_code
_entity_poly.pdbx_strand_id
1 'polypeptide(L)'
;MAVPVYFVGDTPQGPRLYREFRTVEDDNPLEEAVALMTAGDAEDPDYRTAYPGGSFSSVSFDGDRFVVEVPDDGWMAPGDLSEDEATLALQQLVYTVQGVQQERAPVEVVLDGQATFLFGEDTEGGVSNADPLDVLALVNVTTPEEGAPVSGSFTASGVASSFEATVPWQILTGSGDVELEGFATAEGWMDKLYPWETEIDVSSLDPGLYTFVARTDDPSGGEGGGPTEDTKVIDVS
;
A
#
# COMPACT_ATOMS: atom_id res chain seq x y z
N MET A 1 -12.62 -6.76 12.01
CA MET A 1 -12.96 -6.09 10.73
C MET A 1 -11.78 -6.12 9.76
N ALA A 2 -12.01 -5.83 8.47
CA ALA A 2 -10.92 -5.57 7.51
C ALA A 2 -10.60 -4.07 7.46
N VAL A 3 -9.32 -3.72 7.52
CA VAL A 3 -8.82 -2.34 7.48
C VAL A 3 -7.67 -2.22 6.49
N PRO A 4 -7.49 -1.08 5.82
CA PRO A 4 -6.33 -0.84 4.99
C PRO A 4 -5.10 -0.53 5.83
N VAL A 5 -4.01 -1.26 5.61
CA VAL A 5 -2.68 -0.96 6.13
C VAL A 5 -1.77 -0.65 4.96
N TYR A 6 -0.97 0.41 5.09
CA TYR A 6 -0.06 0.83 4.03
C TYR A 6 1.35 0.33 4.30
N PHE A 7 1.96 -0.30 3.31
CA PHE A 7 3.32 -0.80 3.33
C PHE A 7 4.13 -0.21 2.18
N VAL A 8 5.45 -0.24 2.29
CA VAL A 8 6.35 0.24 1.24
C VAL A 8 6.68 -0.90 0.28
N GLY A 9 6.60 -0.63 -1.01
CA GLY A 9 7.12 -1.48 -2.08
C GLY A 9 8.02 -0.67 -3.01
N ASP A 10 8.90 -1.37 -3.74
CA ASP A 10 9.82 -0.73 -4.68
C ASP A 10 9.14 -0.51 -6.04
N THR A 11 9.27 0.68 -6.60
CA THR A 11 8.76 1.02 -7.94
C THR A 11 9.88 1.64 -8.78
N PRO A 12 9.71 1.76 -10.11
CA PRO A 12 10.72 2.44 -10.90
C PRO A 12 10.82 3.95 -10.64
N GLN A 13 9.88 4.54 -9.90
CA GLN A 13 9.91 5.93 -9.44
C GLN A 13 10.50 6.07 -8.01
N GLY A 14 11.04 4.97 -7.47
CA GLY A 14 11.48 4.85 -6.07
C GLY A 14 10.42 4.18 -5.19
N PRO A 15 10.68 4.02 -3.90
CA PRO A 15 9.74 3.39 -2.98
C PRO A 15 8.40 4.14 -2.92
N ARG A 16 7.29 3.40 -2.88
CA ARG A 16 5.91 3.93 -2.79
C ARG A 16 5.07 3.09 -1.84
N LEU A 17 3.94 3.65 -1.40
CA LEU A 17 3.00 2.96 -0.52
C LEU A 17 2.00 2.12 -1.32
N TYR A 18 1.92 0.85 -0.97
CA TYR A 18 0.89 -0.10 -1.38
C TYR A 18 -0.10 -0.30 -0.23
N ARG A 19 -1.37 -0.48 -0.55
CA ARG A 19 -2.42 -0.76 0.43
C ARG A 19 -2.70 -2.26 0.45
N GLU A 20 -2.68 -2.84 1.63
CA GLU A 20 -3.08 -4.21 1.89
C GLU A 20 -4.22 -4.21 2.92
N PHE A 21 -5.29 -4.96 2.65
CA PHE A 21 -6.35 -5.11 3.65
C PHE A 21 -5.94 -6.18 4.65
N ARG A 22 -5.90 -5.81 5.93
CA ARG A 22 -5.60 -6.72 7.04
C ARG A 22 -6.82 -6.90 7.92
N THR A 23 -6.95 -8.08 8.52
CA THR A 23 -7.99 -8.34 9.52
C THR A 23 -7.48 -7.95 10.90
N VAL A 24 -8.24 -7.10 11.59
CA VAL A 24 -7.99 -6.63 12.97
C VAL A 24 -9.23 -6.85 13.85
N GLU A 25 -9.07 -6.82 15.17
CA GLU A 25 -10.17 -6.78 16.13
C GLU A 25 -10.91 -5.42 16.06
N ASP A 26 -12.19 -5.42 16.46
CA ASP A 26 -13.07 -4.26 16.27
C ASP A 26 -12.95 -3.21 17.39
N ASP A 27 -12.31 -3.54 18.52
CA ASP A 27 -12.26 -2.71 19.72
C ASP A 27 -11.16 -1.64 19.70
N ASN A 28 -10.03 -1.89 19.03
CA ASN A 28 -8.94 -0.92 18.86
C ASN A 28 -8.28 -0.97 17.45
N PRO A 29 -9.06 -0.84 16.36
CA PRO A 29 -8.58 -1.07 14.99
C PRO A 29 -7.44 -0.13 14.57
N LEU A 30 -7.35 1.09 15.12
CA LEU A 30 -6.26 2.03 14.86
C LEU A 30 -4.92 1.52 15.39
N GLU A 31 -4.90 1.04 16.64
CA GLU A 31 -3.68 0.54 17.29
C GLU A 31 -3.21 -0.76 16.63
N GLU A 32 -4.14 -1.67 16.31
CA GLU A 32 -3.79 -2.92 15.65
C GLU A 32 -3.25 -2.71 14.23
N ALA A 33 -3.89 -1.86 13.43
CA ALA A 33 -3.41 -1.54 12.09
C ALA A 33 -2.01 -0.93 12.10
N VAL A 34 -1.75 0.00 13.04
CA VAL A 34 -0.43 0.60 13.22
C VAL A 34 0.58 -0.41 13.74
N ALA A 35 0.19 -1.34 14.61
CA ALA A 35 1.07 -2.40 15.08
C ALA A 35 1.52 -3.33 13.94
N LEU A 36 0.58 -3.76 13.08
CA LEU A 36 0.88 -4.53 11.86
C LEU A 36 1.82 -3.74 10.94
N MET A 37 1.53 -2.45 10.72
CA MET A 37 2.36 -1.54 9.93
C MET A 37 3.79 -1.45 10.47
N THR A 38 3.98 -1.21 11.77
CA THR A 38 5.32 -1.06 12.38
C THR A 38 6.07 -2.38 12.46
N ALA A 39 5.37 -3.51 12.62
CA ALA A 39 5.98 -4.84 12.61
C ALA A 39 6.44 -5.28 11.21
N GLY A 40 5.89 -4.67 10.16
CA GLY A 40 6.10 -5.12 8.78
C GLY A 40 5.41 -6.46 8.51
N ASP A 41 4.27 -6.71 9.18
CA ASP A 41 3.48 -7.95 9.03
C ASP A 41 2.56 -7.87 7.80
N ALA A 42 3.17 -7.59 6.65
CA ALA A 42 2.54 -7.65 5.34
C ALA A 42 2.38 -9.13 4.91
N GLU A 43 1.27 -9.45 4.25
CA GLU A 43 1.07 -10.77 3.65
C GLU A 43 1.79 -10.88 2.32
N ASP A 44 1.80 -9.80 1.53
CA ASP A 44 2.59 -9.71 0.32
C ASP A 44 4.10 -9.63 0.62
N PRO A 45 4.90 -10.59 0.13
CA PRO A 45 6.35 -10.61 0.35
C PRO A 45 7.12 -9.49 -0.36
N ASP A 46 6.51 -8.81 -1.34
CA ASP A 46 7.09 -7.66 -2.03
C ASP A 46 6.96 -6.38 -1.18
N TYR A 47 6.15 -6.41 -0.12
CA TYR A 47 5.89 -5.28 0.74
C TYR A 47 6.73 -5.33 2.03
N ARG A 48 7.04 -4.17 2.58
CA ARG A 48 7.82 -4.02 3.81
C ARG A 48 7.40 -2.79 4.60
N THR A 49 7.80 -2.73 5.87
CA THR A 49 7.67 -1.50 6.65
C THR A 49 8.83 -0.52 6.38
N ALA A 50 8.57 0.78 6.55
CA ALA A 50 9.63 1.79 6.61
C ALA A 50 10.26 1.91 8.01
N TYR A 51 9.64 1.31 9.02
CA TYR A 51 10.05 1.46 10.41
C TYR A 51 11.20 0.49 10.75
N PRO A 52 12.23 0.93 11.48
CA PRO A 52 13.35 0.07 11.87
C PRO A 52 12.99 -0.98 12.95
N GLY A 53 11.70 -1.11 13.28
CA GLY A 53 11.16 -1.86 14.42
C GLY A 53 10.78 -0.94 15.59
N GLY A 54 10.05 -1.51 16.55
CA GLY A 54 9.43 -0.78 17.67
C GLY A 54 7.91 -0.72 17.52
N SER A 55 7.27 0.07 18.38
CA SER A 55 5.81 0.26 18.39
C SER A 55 5.46 1.62 18.98
N PHE A 56 4.36 2.22 18.54
CA PHE A 56 3.77 3.35 19.23
C PHE A 56 3.14 2.90 20.56
N SER A 57 3.12 3.81 21.54
CA SER A 57 2.51 3.58 22.86
C SER A 57 0.99 3.65 22.81
N SER A 58 0.44 4.51 21.95
CA SER A 58 -1.00 4.63 21.72
C SER A 58 -1.27 5.28 20.36
N VAL A 59 -2.45 4.97 19.80
CA VAL A 59 -2.96 5.57 18.56
C VAL A 59 -4.42 5.93 18.77
N SER A 60 -4.77 7.19 18.60
CA SER A 60 -6.14 7.64 18.84
C SER A 60 -6.58 8.72 17.87
N PHE A 61 -7.90 8.87 17.73
CA PHE A 61 -8.53 9.97 17.02
C PHE A 61 -9.40 10.76 17.99
N ASP A 62 -9.13 12.05 18.16
CA ASP A 62 -9.82 12.90 19.13
C ASP A 62 -11.08 13.60 18.56
N GLY A 63 -11.35 13.39 17.26
CA GLY A 63 -12.42 14.03 16.51
C GLY A 63 -11.96 15.16 15.58
N ASP A 64 -10.72 15.64 15.73
CA ASP A 64 -10.08 16.67 14.89
C ASP A 64 -8.81 16.14 14.23
N ARG A 65 -7.97 15.42 14.98
CA ARG A 65 -6.68 14.89 14.52
C ARG A 65 -6.42 13.49 15.08
N PHE A 66 -5.51 12.79 14.43
CA PHE A 66 -4.90 11.60 15.02
C PHE A 66 -3.78 12.04 15.97
N VAL A 67 -3.78 11.47 17.18
CA VAL A 67 -2.72 11.65 18.16
C VAL A 67 -2.03 10.30 18.35
N VAL A 68 -0.72 10.28 18.04
CA VAL A 68 0.08 9.07 18.01
C VAL A 68 1.26 9.22 18.96
N GLU A 69 1.28 8.44 20.04
CA GLU A 69 2.29 8.56 21.10
C GLU A 69 3.48 7.64 20.83
N VAL A 70 4.69 8.19 20.76
CA VAL A 70 5.93 7.40 20.74
C VAL A 70 6.35 7.00 22.17
N PRO A 71 7.00 5.84 22.36
CA PRO A 71 7.43 5.41 23.70
C PRO A 71 8.64 6.18 24.24
N ASP A 72 9.47 6.71 23.35
CA ASP A 72 10.70 7.44 23.65
C ASP A 72 11.13 8.30 22.45
N ASP A 73 12.30 8.93 22.54
CA ASP A 73 12.86 9.80 21.50
C ASP A 73 13.56 9.06 20.36
N GLY A 74 13.52 7.73 20.32
CA GLY A 74 14.27 6.90 19.38
C GLY A 74 13.89 7.09 17.91
N TRP A 75 12.68 7.56 17.63
CA TRP A 75 12.20 7.89 16.28
C TRP A 75 12.20 9.39 15.98
N MET A 76 12.70 10.27 16.86
CA MET A 76 12.68 11.72 16.58
C MET A 76 13.66 12.12 15.48
N ALA A 77 14.77 11.39 15.32
CA ALA A 77 15.75 11.62 14.28
C ALA A 77 15.54 10.61 13.12
N PRO A 78 15.93 10.94 11.88
CA PRO A 78 15.78 10.05 10.72
C PRO A 78 16.60 8.76 10.82
N GLY A 79 17.65 8.74 11.66
CA GLY A 79 18.58 7.62 11.71
C GLY A 79 19.34 7.48 10.38
N ASP A 80 19.19 6.33 9.74
CA ASP A 80 19.80 6.02 8.43
C ASP A 80 18.87 6.33 7.25
N LEU A 81 17.63 6.78 7.49
CA LEU A 81 16.69 7.16 6.44
C LEU A 81 17.18 8.42 5.71
N SER A 82 17.07 8.42 4.38
CA SER A 82 17.11 9.65 3.60
C SER A 82 15.87 10.51 3.87
N GLU A 83 15.90 11.78 3.44
CA GLU A 83 14.77 12.71 3.58
C GLU A 83 13.49 12.19 2.92
N ASP A 84 13.61 11.63 1.70
CA ASP A 84 12.48 11.03 0.99
C ASP A 84 11.93 9.78 1.71
N GLU A 85 12.81 8.95 2.28
CA GLU A 85 12.41 7.76 3.05
C GLU A 85 11.77 8.13 4.39
N ALA A 86 12.26 9.18 5.06
CA ALA A 86 11.67 9.71 6.29
C ALA A 86 10.26 10.27 6.03
N THR A 87 10.10 11.04 4.96
CA THR A 87 8.80 11.52 4.50
C THR A 87 7.86 10.36 4.19
N LEU A 88 8.33 9.34 3.45
CA LEU A 88 7.52 8.16 3.13
C LEU A 88 7.12 7.36 4.37
N ALA A 89 8.00 7.23 5.37
CA ALA A 89 7.71 6.55 6.63
C ALA A 89 6.63 7.26 7.45
N LEU A 90 6.65 8.60 7.48
CA LEU A 90 5.58 9.39 8.07
C LEU A 90 4.27 9.25 7.27
N GLN A 91 4.33 9.29 5.94
CA GLN A 91 3.15 9.07 5.10
C GLN A 91 2.58 7.65 5.25
N GLN A 92 3.40 6.63 5.52
CA GLN A 92 2.95 5.28 5.83
C GLN A 92 1.98 5.28 7.03
N LEU A 93 2.33 5.99 8.11
CA LEU A 93 1.48 6.18 9.28
C LEU A 93 0.21 6.96 8.92
N VAL A 94 0.36 8.11 8.25
CA VAL A 94 -0.76 8.98 7.88
C VAL A 94 -1.80 8.23 7.06
N TYR A 95 -1.40 7.55 6.00
CA TYR A 95 -2.31 6.81 5.14
C TYR A 95 -2.98 5.63 5.87
N THR A 96 -2.27 4.95 6.76
CA THR A 96 -2.82 3.85 7.56
C THR A 96 -3.92 4.34 8.50
N VAL A 97 -3.65 5.32 9.37
CA VAL A 97 -4.65 5.78 10.35
C VAL A 97 -5.86 6.44 9.70
N GLN A 98 -5.64 7.22 8.63
CA GLN A 98 -6.73 7.81 7.85
C GLN A 98 -7.56 6.75 7.14
N GLY A 99 -6.92 5.70 6.62
CA GLY A 99 -7.59 4.58 5.96
C GLY A 99 -8.45 3.77 6.93
N VAL A 100 -7.96 3.49 8.13
CA VAL A 100 -8.72 2.80 9.17
C VAL A 100 -9.94 3.62 9.60
N GLN A 101 -9.75 4.90 9.87
CA GLN A 101 -10.80 5.79 10.38
C GLN A 101 -11.77 6.27 9.29
N GLN A 102 -11.40 6.14 8.01
CA GLN A 102 -12.10 6.72 6.86
C GLN A 102 -12.22 8.26 6.95
N GLU A 103 -11.20 8.91 7.52
CA GLU A 103 -11.16 10.36 7.71
C GLU A 103 -9.81 10.91 7.26
N ARG A 104 -9.79 12.08 6.61
CA ARG A 104 -8.55 12.77 6.16
C ARG A 104 -8.03 13.77 7.20
N ALA A 105 -8.20 13.45 8.47
CA ALA A 105 -7.67 14.26 9.57
C ALA A 105 -6.12 14.23 9.60
N PRO A 106 -5.47 15.31 10.06
CA PRO A 106 -4.01 15.35 10.18
C PRO A 106 -3.52 14.46 11.33
N VAL A 107 -2.25 14.05 11.27
CA VAL A 107 -1.58 13.22 12.28
C VAL A 107 -0.56 14.04 13.05
N GLU A 108 -0.69 14.10 14.37
CA GLU A 108 0.28 14.72 15.27
C GLU A 108 0.95 13.63 16.12
N VAL A 109 2.27 13.58 16.09
CA VAL A 109 3.06 12.64 16.89
C VAL A 109 3.46 13.33 18.18
N VAL A 110 3.31 12.63 19.30
CA VAL A 110 3.55 13.18 20.64
C VAL A 110 4.50 12.31 21.44
N LEU A 111 5.27 12.94 22.31
CA LEU A 111 6.09 12.32 23.35
C LEU A 111 5.77 12.98 24.68
N ASP A 112 5.38 12.18 25.67
CA ASP A 112 4.86 12.64 26.96
C ASP A 112 3.72 13.66 26.81
N GLY A 113 2.87 13.45 25.79
CA GLY A 113 1.75 14.34 25.45
C GLY A 113 2.13 15.70 24.85
N GLN A 114 3.37 15.88 24.41
CA GLN A 114 3.84 17.08 23.70
C GLN A 114 4.17 16.76 22.25
N ALA A 115 3.76 17.61 21.31
CA ALA A 115 4.09 17.43 19.89
C ALA A 115 5.60 17.31 19.69
N THR A 116 6.00 16.39 18.81
CA THR A 116 7.41 16.05 18.57
C THR A 116 7.67 15.75 17.10
N PHE A 117 8.92 15.40 16.80
CA PHE A 117 9.36 15.00 15.47
C PHE A 117 9.16 13.49 15.26
N LEU A 118 8.92 13.10 14.01
CA LEU A 118 9.01 11.70 13.57
C LEU A 118 9.97 11.61 12.38
N PHE A 119 11.05 10.85 12.53
CA PHE A 119 12.13 10.70 11.57
C PHE A 119 12.72 12.03 11.07
N GLY A 120 12.79 13.04 11.93
CA GLY A 120 13.27 14.38 11.57
C GLY A 120 12.22 15.31 10.95
N GLU A 121 11.01 14.83 10.72
CA GLU A 121 9.88 15.63 10.26
C GLU A 121 9.13 16.24 11.45
N ASP A 122 8.90 17.55 11.40
CA ASP A 122 8.11 18.25 12.42
C ASP A 122 6.62 17.89 12.27
N THR A 123 6.01 17.42 13.35
CA THR A 123 4.58 17.05 13.36
C THR A 123 3.70 18.05 14.12
N GLU A 124 4.27 19.13 14.66
CA GLU A 124 3.51 20.16 15.36
C GLU A 124 2.42 20.78 14.46
N GLY A 125 1.17 20.77 14.93
CA GLY A 125 0.02 21.23 14.16
C GLY A 125 -0.61 20.18 13.26
N GLY A 126 0.01 19.00 13.15
CA GLY A 126 -0.49 17.84 12.44
C GLY A 126 -0.09 17.77 10.96
N VAL A 127 0.23 16.56 10.50
CA VAL A 127 0.68 16.25 9.14
C VAL A 127 -0.47 15.66 8.32
N SER A 128 -0.74 16.27 7.17
CA SER A 128 -1.75 15.77 6.22
C SER A 128 -1.15 14.75 5.26
N ASN A 129 -2.01 13.98 4.59
CA ASN A 129 -1.55 13.09 3.53
C ASN A 129 -0.98 13.91 2.37
N ALA A 130 0.17 13.50 1.86
CA ALA A 130 0.75 14.02 0.63
C ALA A 130 -0.13 13.67 -0.59
N ASP A 131 0.18 14.26 -1.74
CA ASP A 131 -0.51 13.94 -3.01
C ASP A 131 -0.39 12.43 -3.27
N PRO A 132 -1.50 11.71 -3.46
CA PRO A 132 -1.47 10.27 -3.68
C PRO A 132 -0.62 9.85 -4.88
N LEU A 133 -0.49 10.69 -5.92
CA LEU A 133 0.32 10.36 -7.09
C LEU A 133 1.83 10.44 -6.83
N ASP A 134 2.24 11.13 -5.76
CA ASP A 134 3.65 11.26 -5.38
C ASP A 134 4.09 10.15 -4.42
N VAL A 135 3.17 9.59 -3.62
CA VAL A 135 3.51 8.66 -2.52
C VAL A 135 2.90 7.28 -2.62
N LEU A 136 1.78 7.10 -3.33
CA LEU A 136 1.18 5.78 -3.52
C LEU A 136 1.72 5.11 -4.79
N ALA A 137 1.72 3.78 -4.80
CA ALA A 137 1.97 3.02 -6.00
C ALA A 137 0.85 3.28 -7.02
N LEU A 138 1.21 3.61 -8.26
CA LEU A 138 0.25 4.02 -9.28
C LEU A 138 -0.64 2.88 -9.79
N VAL A 139 -0.40 1.65 -9.36
CA VAL A 139 -1.30 0.51 -9.45
C VAL A 139 -1.18 -0.28 -8.15
N ASN A 140 -2.30 -0.75 -7.63
CA ASN A 140 -2.33 -1.63 -6.47
C ASN A 140 -3.54 -2.55 -6.53
N VAL A 141 -3.29 -3.85 -6.48
CA VAL A 141 -4.23 -4.96 -6.49
C VAL A 141 -4.82 -5.12 -5.09
N THR A 142 -6.15 -5.11 -5.02
CA THR A 142 -6.93 -5.38 -3.80
C THR A 142 -7.46 -6.81 -3.78
N THR A 143 -7.77 -7.37 -4.94
CA THR A 143 -8.15 -8.78 -5.08
C THR A 143 -7.54 -9.31 -6.37
N PRO A 144 -6.94 -10.50 -6.39
CA PRO A 144 -6.75 -11.44 -5.27
C PRO A 144 -5.81 -10.90 -4.18
N GLU A 145 -5.89 -11.48 -2.99
CA GLU A 145 -4.87 -11.34 -1.94
C GLU A 145 -3.70 -12.29 -2.23
N GLU A 146 -2.57 -12.09 -1.57
CA GLU A 146 -1.39 -12.96 -1.73
C GLU A 146 -1.72 -14.41 -1.33
N GLY A 147 -1.37 -15.37 -2.20
CA GLY A 147 -1.64 -16.79 -2.01
C GLY A 147 -3.12 -17.19 -2.15
N ALA A 148 -3.98 -16.33 -2.69
CA ALA A 148 -5.40 -16.63 -2.77
C ALA A 148 -5.70 -17.84 -3.68
N PRO A 149 -6.55 -18.77 -3.24
CA PRO A 149 -7.03 -19.85 -4.10
C PRO A 149 -8.05 -19.34 -5.11
N VAL A 150 -7.91 -19.72 -6.38
CA VAL A 150 -8.82 -19.36 -7.47
C VAL A 150 -9.22 -20.62 -8.27
N SER A 151 -10.40 -20.61 -8.88
CA SER A 151 -10.88 -21.72 -9.72
C SER A 151 -11.94 -21.25 -10.72
N GLY A 152 -11.91 -21.78 -11.94
CA GLY A 152 -12.83 -21.36 -13.00
C GLY A 152 -12.56 -19.93 -13.45
N SER A 153 -13.11 -18.94 -12.74
CA SER A 153 -12.78 -17.52 -12.92
C SER A 153 -12.62 -16.82 -11.57
N PHE A 154 -11.94 -15.67 -11.57
CA PHE A 154 -11.89 -14.77 -10.42
C PHE A 154 -11.99 -13.31 -10.86
N THR A 155 -12.43 -12.44 -9.95
CA THR A 155 -12.42 -10.99 -10.17
C THR A 155 -11.12 -10.41 -9.65
N ALA A 156 -10.31 -9.87 -10.55
CA ALA A 156 -9.20 -9.01 -10.18
C ALA A 156 -9.71 -7.58 -10.01
N SER A 157 -9.31 -6.90 -8.94
CA SER A 157 -9.69 -5.52 -8.68
C SER A 157 -8.63 -4.76 -7.92
N GLY A 158 -8.69 -3.44 -7.97
CA GLY A 158 -7.73 -2.59 -7.28
C GLY A 158 -7.97 -1.11 -7.55
N VAL A 159 -6.92 -0.33 -7.36
CA VAL A 159 -6.89 1.09 -7.74
C VAL A 159 -5.68 1.36 -8.64
N ALA A 160 -5.82 2.30 -9.57
CA ALA A 160 -4.73 2.68 -10.47
C ALA A 160 -4.86 4.13 -10.95
N SER A 161 -3.72 4.75 -11.24
CA SER A 161 -3.60 5.99 -11.99
C SER A 161 -2.66 5.73 -13.17
N SER A 162 -3.24 5.21 -14.25
CA SER A 162 -2.50 4.69 -15.41
C SER A 162 -2.91 5.41 -16.69
N PHE A 163 -1.98 5.65 -17.61
CA PHE A 163 -2.26 6.38 -18.85
C PHE A 163 -3.50 5.82 -19.60
N GLU A 164 -4.39 6.72 -20.02
CA GLU A 164 -5.69 6.39 -20.64
C GLU A 164 -6.59 5.45 -19.82
N ALA A 165 -6.36 5.37 -18.50
CA ALA A 165 -7.00 4.45 -17.57
C ALA A 165 -6.78 2.96 -17.88
N THR A 166 -5.76 2.62 -18.66
CA THR A 166 -5.49 1.22 -19.04
C THR A 166 -4.65 0.55 -17.97
N VAL A 167 -5.11 -0.58 -17.43
CA VAL A 167 -4.35 -1.41 -16.47
C VAL A 167 -4.06 -2.76 -17.12
N PRO A 168 -2.92 -2.92 -17.82
CA PRO A 168 -2.53 -4.22 -18.33
C PRO A 168 -2.33 -5.23 -17.20
N TRP A 169 -2.69 -6.48 -17.45
CA TRP A 169 -2.46 -7.57 -16.52
C TRP A 169 -1.95 -8.82 -17.22
N GLN A 170 -1.22 -9.66 -16.47
CA GLN A 170 -0.73 -10.96 -16.92
C GLN A 170 -0.89 -12.01 -15.82
N ILE A 171 -1.00 -13.27 -16.23
CA ILE A 171 -0.79 -14.44 -15.38
C ILE A 171 0.48 -15.14 -15.87
N LEU A 172 1.45 -15.27 -14.99
CA LEU A 172 2.77 -15.82 -15.25
C LEU A 172 2.95 -17.16 -14.55
N THR A 173 3.65 -18.09 -15.19
CA THR A 173 4.15 -19.30 -14.54
C THR A 173 5.29 -18.98 -13.57
N GLY A 174 5.69 -19.96 -12.75
CA GLY A 174 6.88 -19.83 -11.89
C GLY A 174 8.21 -19.64 -12.65
N SER A 175 8.27 -19.87 -13.97
CA SER A 175 9.43 -19.51 -14.82
C SER A 175 9.33 -18.10 -15.42
N GLY A 176 8.22 -17.39 -15.22
CA GLY A 176 7.95 -16.07 -15.79
C GLY A 176 7.33 -16.10 -17.18
N ASP A 177 6.94 -17.27 -17.69
CA ASP A 177 6.26 -17.38 -18.99
C ASP A 177 4.80 -16.91 -18.85
N VAL A 178 4.33 -16.10 -19.81
CA VAL A 178 2.95 -15.57 -19.83
C VAL A 178 1.99 -16.67 -20.32
N GLU A 179 1.00 -17.00 -19.51
CA GLU A 179 -0.08 -17.95 -19.87
C GLU A 179 -1.36 -17.22 -20.29
N LEU A 180 -1.70 -16.14 -19.59
CA LEU A 180 -2.84 -15.27 -19.90
C LEU A 180 -2.42 -13.81 -19.80
N GLU A 181 -3.07 -12.97 -20.59
CA GLU A 181 -2.89 -11.52 -20.55
C GLU A 181 -4.14 -10.78 -20.99
N GLY A 182 -4.25 -9.53 -20.56
CA GLY A 182 -5.33 -8.63 -20.95
C GLY A 182 -5.16 -7.26 -20.34
N PHE A 183 -6.27 -6.52 -20.24
CA PHE A 183 -6.29 -5.25 -19.53
C PHE A 183 -7.63 -5.05 -18.81
N ALA A 184 -7.62 -4.21 -17.78
CA ALA A 184 -8.79 -3.60 -17.19
C ALA A 184 -8.82 -2.10 -17.52
N THR A 185 -9.98 -1.47 -17.35
CA THR A 185 -10.12 -0.01 -17.48
C THR A 185 -10.47 0.58 -16.11
N ALA A 186 -9.61 1.45 -15.59
CA ALA A 186 -9.89 2.21 -14.39
C ALA A 186 -10.96 3.28 -14.65
N GLU A 187 -11.66 3.73 -13.61
CA GLU A 187 -12.70 4.76 -13.73
C GLU A 187 -12.15 6.16 -14.12
N GLY A 188 -10.83 6.34 -14.08
CA GLY A 188 -10.11 7.58 -14.38
C GLY A 188 -8.60 7.39 -14.24
N TRP A 189 -7.81 8.47 -14.40
CA TRP A 189 -6.33 8.34 -14.34
C TRP A 189 -5.51 9.62 -14.10
N MET A 190 -6.12 10.78 -13.86
CA MET A 190 -5.38 12.06 -13.93
C MET A 190 -4.89 12.61 -12.59
N ASP A 191 -5.72 12.55 -11.55
CA ASP A 191 -5.57 13.35 -10.32
C ASP A 191 -5.54 12.50 -9.04
N LYS A 192 -5.78 11.20 -9.16
CA LYS A 192 -5.79 10.23 -8.06
C LYS A 192 -5.82 8.82 -8.64
N LEU A 193 -5.72 7.83 -7.77
CA LEU A 193 -5.97 6.45 -8.15
C LEU A 193 -7.48 6.19 -8.21
N TYR A 194 -7.90 5.51 -9.26
CA TYR A 194 -9.28 5.16 -9.56
C TYR A 194 -9.49 3.66 -9.46
N PRO A 195 -10.68 3.20 -9.01
CA PRO A 195 -11.01 1.78 -9.03
C PRO A 195 -10.88 1.19 -10.43
N TRP A 196 -10.43 -0.06 -10.49
CA TRP A 196 -10.49 -0.91 -11.68
C TRP A 196 -10.92 -2.32 -11.26
N GLU A 197 -11.59 -3.02 -12.17
CA GLU A 197 -11.95 -4.43 -12.00
C GLU A 197 -11.96 -5.16 -13.35
N THR A 198 -11.74 -6.47 -13.33
CA THR A 198 -11.90 -7.35 -14.49
C THR A 198 -12.13 -8.80 -14.04
N GLU A 199 -12.90 -9.56 -14.82
CA GLU A 199 -13.06 -10.99 -14.62
C GLU A 199 -12.04 -11.76 -15.46
N ILE A 200 -11.32 -12.69 -14.84
CA ILE A 200 -10.27 -13.48 -15.48
C ILE A 200 -10.67 -14.96 -15.43
N ASP A 201 -10.76 -15.59 -16.60
CA ASP A 201 -11.02 -17.02 -16.76
C ASP A 201 -9.70 -17.80 -16.68
N VAL A 202 -9.55 -18.62 -15.64
CA VAL A 202 -8.40 -19.51 -15.40
C VAL A 202 -8.75 -20.98 -15.63
N SER A 203 -9.94 -21.29 -16.17
CA SER A 203 -10.43 -22.66 -16.34
C SER A 203 -9.60 -23.49 -17.33
N SER A 204 -8.79 -22.84 -18.17
CA SER A 204 -7.86 -23.50 -19.09
C SER A 204 -6.47 -23.74 -18.51
N LEU A 205 -6.16 -23.18 -17.33
CA LEU A 205 -4.86 -23.37 -16.69
C LEU A 205 -4.82 -24.71 -15.95
N ASP A 206 -3.66 -25.35 -15.96
CA ASP A 206 -3.42 -26.51 -15.11
C ASP A 206 -3.37 -26.06 -13.64
N PRO A 207 -3.82 -26.89 -12.67
CA PRO A 207 -3.72 -26.53 -11.26
C PRO A 207 -2.27 -26.29 -10.81
N GLY A 208 -2.05 -25.24 -10.02
CA GLY A 208 -0.74 -24.85 -9.53
C GLY A 208 -0.61 -23.37 -9.17
N LEU A 209 0.61 -22.98 -8.77
CA LEU A 209 0.94 -21.61 -8.42
C LEU A 209 1.28 -20.77 -9.65
N TYR A 210 0.68 -19.59 -9.73
CA TYR A 210 0.93 -18.59 -10.75
C TYR A 210 1.14 -17.22 -10.10
N THR A 211 1.75 -16.30 -10.84
CA THR A 211 1.84 -14.88 -10.43
C THR A 211 0.87 -14.07 -11.28
N PHE A 212 -0.12 -13.46 -10.64
CA PHE A 212 -0.92 -12.39 -11.23
C PHE A 212 -0.13 -11.07 -11.12
N VAL A 213 -0.04 -10.33 -12.22
CA VAL A 213 0.64 -9.03 -12.28
C VAL A 213 -0.32 -8.01 -12.86
N ALA A 214 -0.51 -6.89 -12.17
CA ALA A 214 -1.18 -5.70 -12.71
C ALA A 214 -0.16 -4.57 -12.81
N ARG A 215 -0.24 -3.77 -13.87
CA ARG A 215 0.72 -2.68 -14.11
C ARG A 215 0.07 -1.41 -14.62
N THR A 216 0.76 -0.28 -14.48
CA THR A 216 0.44 0.90 -15.29
C THR A 216 0.82 0.66 -16.74
N ASP A 217 0.15 1.35 -17.65
CA ASP A 217 0.52 1.37 -19.06
C ASP A 217 1.85 2.13 -19.25
N ASP A 218 2.65 1.68 -20.22
CA ASP A 218 3.93 2.31 -20.57
C ASP A 218 3.89 2.79 -22.02
N PRO A 219 3.32 3.98 -22.28
CA PRO A 219 3.26 4.54 -23.63
C PRO A 219 4.65 4.89 -24.20
N SER A 220 5.69 4.92 -23.36
CA SER A 220 7.06 5.18 -23.83
C SER A 220 7.74 3.94 -24.41
N GLY A 221 7.21 2.74 -24.16
CA GLY A 221 7.83 1.48 -24.59
C GLY A 221 9.19 1.23 -23.96
N GLY A 222 9.36 1.59 -22.69
CA GLY A 222 10.57 1.35 -21.91
C GLY A 222 11.65 2.44 -21.99
N GLU A 223 11.36 3.61 -22.57
CA GLU A 223 12.29 4.75 -22.57
C GLU A 223 12.29 5.53 -21.24
N GLY A 224 11.29 5.31 -20.38
CA GLY A 224 11.19 5.84 -19.01
C GLY A 224 11.69 4.89 -17.92
N GLY A 225 11.33 5.16 -16.66
CA GLY A 225 11.62 4.27 -15.53
C GLY A 225 10.97 2.89 -15.67
N GLY A 226 9.91 2.78 -16.47
CA GLY A 226 9.10 1.58 -16.61
C GLY A 226 7.79 1.69 -15.82
N PRO A 227 6.86 0.74 -16.02
CA PRO A 227 5.57 0.76 -15.37
C PRO A 227 5.69 0.49 -13.86
N THR A 228 4.82 1.09 -13.05
CA THR A 228 4.58 0.59 -11.70
C THR A 228 3.86 -0.74 -11.82
N GLU A 229 4.24 -1.73 -11.01
CA GLU A 229 3.61 -3.05 -10.99
C GLU A 229 3.18 -3.41 -9.56
N ASP A 230 2.20 -4.30 -9.47
CA ASP A 230 1.82 -4.98 -8.24
C ASP A 230 1.56 -6.45 -8.57
N THR A 231 2.08 -7.36 -7.74
CA THR A 231 2.02 -8.80 -7.99
C THR A 231 1.27 -9.52 -6.87
N LYS A 232 0.64 -10.64 -7.21
CA LYS A 232 0.04 -11.57 -6.25
C LYS A 232 0.30 -12.99 -6.71
N VAL A 233 0.81 -13.84 -5.84
CA VAL A 233 0.78 -15.28 -6.06
C VAL A 233 -0.66 -15.76 -5.90
N ILE A 234 -1.13 -16.59 -6.84
CA ILE A 234 -2.43 -17.23 -6.80
C ILE A 234 -2.28 -18.75 -6.93
N ASP A 235 -3.15 -19.49 -6.26
CA ASP A 235 -3.22 -20.96 -6.33
C ASP A 235 -4.43 -21.39 -7.17
N VAL A 236 -4.19 -21.83 -8.41
CA VAL A 236 -5.23 -22.29 -9.32
C VAL A 236 -5.58 -23.74 -8.99
N SER A 237 -6.89 -24.03 -8.80
CA SER A 237 -7.42 -25.34 -8.40
C SER A 237 -8.46 -25.96 -9.34
#